data_AF-A0A1C5L5N7-F1
#
_entry.id   AF-A0A1C5L5N7-F1
#
_cell.length_a   1.000
_cell.length_b   1.000
_cell.length_c   1.000
_cell.angle_alpha   90.00
_cell.angle_beta   90.00
_cell.angle_gamma   90.00
#
_symmetry.space_group_name_H-M   'P 1'
#
loop_
_entity.id
_entity.type
_entity.pdbx_description
1 polymer ?
#
loop_
_entity_poly.entity_id
_entity_poly.type
_entity_poly.pdbx_seq_one_letter_code
_entity_poly.pdbx_strand_id
1 'polypeptide(L)'
;MADKSVTDVLAEVVTSAAEHAVKNAKFDVSAYGVITEKEDQHYKIAVFGGEYGIVTNHDYIVGQKVVVTALQGNFRNLIVSESNTSVEILTVKSLVTGVDSLNAEFESMKDKSQQTEDTVQDQLKNTINTWYRNGHPHTYNYPASDWKTDEEKQAHINDIYYDKRTGICYRWVYDQDKQQYFWMEIVDAGVINALSMATSARDLATEKVRVFTNTPTVPYDVNDLWIYGGVGGALYICITARGETEKWTFSDWAVATKYTDDTTANAAVERVGALETKEADDVASLWRSMNGFNDNIGGFTNKDYTATKKQVYDNKSNIEKNASDISSLRTDLDDAKTAESNHYQDLTRKISAANTNISTLKTNVSDINKTISEITVDNFLAALNLAVNTNGELCYISKDNSEVII
;
A
#
# COMPACT_ATOMS: atom_id res chain seq x y z
N MET A 1 -100.73 45.48 -62.24
CA MET A 1 -101.70 44.70 -61.46
C MET A 1 -101.34 43.24 -61.68
N ALA A 2 -100.61 42.64 -60.75
CA ALA A 2 -100.35 41.20 -60.77
C ALA A 2 -101.48 40.57 -59.97
N ASP A 3 -102.31 39.74 -60.60
CA ASP A 3 -103.41 39.05 -59.93
C ASP A 3 -102.81 38.14 -58.86
N LYS A 4 -103.06 38.50 -57.59
CA LYS A 4 -102.49 37.83 -56.42
C LYS A 4 -102.82 36.35 -56.52
N SER A 5 -101.78 35.53 -56.36
CA SER A 5 -101.92 34.10 -56.25
C SER A 5 -102.92 33.78 -55.13
N VAL A 6 -103.65 32.67 -55.29
CA VAL A 6 -104.53 32.14 -54.24
C VAL A 6 -103.79 32.01 -52.90
N THR A 7 -102.47 31.75 -52.91
CA THR A 7 -101.63 31.73 -51.70
C THR A 7 -101.45 33.11 -51.04
N ASP A 8 -101.32 34.17 -51.83
CA ASP A 8 -101.06 35.52 -51.32
C ASP A 8 -102.31 36.11 -50.65
N VAL A 9 -103.49 35.89 -51.25
CA VAL A 9 -104.77 36.32 -50.67
C VAL A 9 -105.06 35.56 -49.38
N LEU A 10 -104.79 34.25 -49.35
CA LEU A 10 -105.00 33.43 -48.16
C LEU A 10 -104.04 33.85 -47.02
N ALA A 11 -102.77 34.12 -47.32
CA ALA A 11 -101.79 34.57 -46.34
C ALA A 11 -102.16 35.93 -45.74
N GLU A 12 -102.65 36.88 -46.54
CA GLU A 12 -103.03 38.22 -46.10
C GLU A 12 -104.25 38.19 -45.16
N VAL A 13 -105.28 37.40 -45.50
CA VAL A 13 -106.46 37.22 -44.65
C VAL A 13 -106.09 36.51 -43.34
N VAL A 14 -105.26 35.46 -43.40
CA VAL A 14 -104.82 34.72 -42.20
C VAL A 14 -103.95 35.59 -41.29
N THR A 15 -103.01 36.35 -41.85
CA THR A 15 -102.13 37.24 -41.07
C THR A 15 -102.93 38.36 -40.41
N SER A 16 -103.84 38.99 -41.16
CA SER A 16 -104.69 40.07 -40.62
C SER A 16 -105.64 39.55 -39.53
N ALA A 17 -106.19 38.35 -39.69
CA ALA A 17 -106.99 37.70 -38.66
C ALA A 17 -106.16 37.35 -37.40
N ALA A 18 -104.92 36.86 -37.57
CA ALA A 18 -104.03 36.55 -36.46
C ALA A 18 -103.57 37.80 -35.71
N GLU A 19 -103.19 38.87 -36.41
CA GLU A 19 -102.82 40.15 -35.79
C GLU A 19 -104.00 40.78 -35.04
N HIS A 20 -105.20 40.73 -35.61
CA HIS A 20 -106.41 41.20 -34.94
C HIS A 20 -106.78 40.36 -33.71
N ALA A 21 -106.52 39.04 -33.75
CA ALA A 21 -106.72 38.14 -32.62
C ALA A 21 -105.70 38.42 -31.49
N VAL A 22 -104.42 38.63 -31.81
CA VAL A 22 -103.37 38.93 -30.82
C VAL A 22 -103.54 40.32 -30.21
N LYS A 23 -103.91 41.32 -31.01
CA LYS A 23 -104.10 42.70 -30.52
C LYS A 23 -105.32 42.85 -29.60
N ASN A 24 -106.34 42.01 -29.78
CA ASN A 24 -107.51 41.93 -28.92
C ASN A 24 -107.40 40.84 -27.83
N ALA A 25 -106.35 40.02 -27.87
CA ALA A 25 -106.10 39.02 -26.84
C ALA A 25 -105.67 39.77 -25.57
N LYS A 26 -106.52 39.66 -24.55
CA LYS A 26 -106.22 40.18 -23.22
C LYS A 26 -105.37 39.14 -22.50
N PHE A 27 -104.05 39.29 -22.52
CA PHE A 27 -103.15 38.41 -21.79
C PHE A 27 -103.10 38.76 -20.30
N ASP A 28 -102.80 37.75 -19.49
CA ASP A 28 -102.51 37.95 -18.07
C ASP A 28 -101.12 38.60 -17.92
N VAL A 29 -101.01 39.56 -17.00
CA VAL A 29 -99.75 40.26 -16.72
C VAL A 29 -99.39 40.06 -15.26
N SER A 30 -98.20 39.52 -15.00
CA SER A 30 -97.72 39.26 -13.64
C SER A 30 -96.47 40.07 -13.32
N ALA A 31 -96.38 40.61 -12.10
CA ALA A 31 -95.18 41.26 -11.57
C ALA A 31 -95.05 41.03 -10.05
N TYR A 32 -93.84 41.23 -9.54
CA TYR A 32 -93.64 41.26 -8.09
C TYR A 32 -94.15 42.59 -7.51
N GLY A 33 -94.96 42.49 -6.47
CA GLY A 33 -95.44 43.61 -5.67
C GLY A 33 -95.04 43.47 -4.20
N VAL A 34 -95.28 44.51 -3.42
CA VAL A 34 -95.10 44.51 -1.97
C VAL A 34 -96.35 45.07 -1.30
N ILE A 35 -96.82 44.43 -0.23
CA ILE A 35 -97.92 44.95 0.58
C ILE A 35 -97.45 46.21 1.31
N THR A 36 -98.10 47.35 1.09
CA THR A 36 -97.67 48.65 1.65
C THR A 36 -98.54 49.10 2.82
N GLU A 37 -99.78 48.62 2.94
CA GLU A 37 -100.71 49.01 4.00
C GLU A 37 -101.71 47.88 4.30
N LYS A 38 -102.19 47.82 5.54
CA LYS A 38 -103.17 46.85 6.02
C LYS A 38 -104.17 47.52 6.97
N GLU A 39 -105.46 47.32 6.69
CA GLU A 39 -106.58 47.72 7.55
C GLU A 39 -107.64 46.60 7.50
N ASP A 40 -107.67 45.74 8.52
CA ASP A 40 -108.45 44.49 8.55
C ASP A 40 -108.25 43.60 7.29
N GLN A 41 -109.29 43.42 6.48
CA GLN A 41 -109.26 42.63 5.25
C GLN A 41 -108.89 43.46 4.00
N HIS A 42 -108.64 44.76 4.17
CA HIS A 42 -108.25 45.68 3.11
C HIS A 42 -106.73 45.88 3.10
N TYR A 43 -106.12 45.72 1.93
CA TYR A 43 -104.68 45.85 1.76
C TYR A 43 -104.36 46.76 0.58
N LYS A 44 -103.25 47.50 0.68
CA LYS A 44 -102.64 48.18 -0.47
C LYS A 44 -101.38 47.45 -0.91
N ILE A 45 -101.18 47.43 -2.22
CA ILE A 45 -100.05 46.74 -2.85
C ILE A 45 -99.40 47.68 -3.86
N ALA A 46 -98.10 47.93 -3.70
CA ALA A 46 -97.29 48.62 -4.69
C ALA A 46 -96.83 47.62 -5.77
N VAL A 47 -97.34 47.76 -6.99
CA VAL A 47 -97.03 46.88 -8.14
C VAL A 47 -97.37 47.57 -9.46
N PHE A 48 -96.80 47.14 -10.60
CA PHE A 48 -97.06 47.71 -11.93
C PHE A 48 -96.86 49.24 -12.07
N GLY A 49 -96.09 49.86 -11.17
CA GLY A 49 -95.83 51.31 -11.18
C GLY A 49 -96.85 52.17 -10.43
N GLY A 50 -97.77 51.57 -9.65
CA GLY A 50 -98.74 52.28 -8.81
C GLY A 50 -99.14 51.50 -7.55
N GLU A 51 -100.09 52.03 -6.79
CA GLU A 51 -100.69 51.36 -5.63
C GLU A 51 -102.12 50.90 -5.92
N TYR A 52 -102.43 49.66 -5.54
CA TYR A 52 -103.72 49.03 -5.77
C TYR A 52 -104.31 48.48 -4.48
N GLY A 53 -105.59 48.76 -4.25
CA GLY A 53 -106.34 48.22 -3.13
C GLY A 53 -106.92 46.84 -3.45
N ILE A 54 -106.78 45.89 -2.53
CA ILE A 54 -107.43 44.59 -2.60
C ILE A 54 -108.19 44.28 -1.31
N VAL A 55 -109.20 43.43 -1.42
CA VAL A 55 -109.89 42.85 -0.26
C VAL A 55 -109.72 41.34 -0.32
N THR A 56 -109.23 40.75 0.76
CA THR A 56 -108.94 39.32 0.80
C THR A 56 -109.06 38.78 2.21
N ASN A 57 -109.47 37.52 2.32
CA ASN A 57 -109.46 36.76 3.58
C ASN A 57 -108.08 36.19 3.89
N HIS A 58 -107.14 36.28 2.94
CA HIS A 58 -105.76 35.85 3.16
C HIS A 58 -105.03 36.89 4.01
N ASP A 59 -104.37 36.43 5.07
CA ASP A 59 -103.71 37.33 6.01
C ASP A 59 -102.31 37.70 5.51
N TYR A 60 -102.18 38.88 4.91
CA TYR A 60 -100.88 39.40 4.49
C TYR A 60 -100.30 40.35 5.56
N ILE A 61 -98.98 40.55 5.53
CA ILE A 61 -98.29 41.53 6.39
C ILE A 61 -97.68 42.66 5.56
N VAL A 62 -97.69 43.88 6.12
CA VAL A 62 -97.02 45.04 5.49
C VAL A 62 -95.54 44.74 5.31
N GLY A 63 -95.00 44.99 4.12
CA GLY A 63 -93.65 44.65 3.69
C GLY A 63 -93.52 43.28 3.01
N GLN A 64 -94.56 42.44 3.01
CA GLN A 64 -94.52 41.12 2.36
C GLN A 64 -94.41 41.25 0.83
N LYS A 65 -93.44 40.54 0.24
CA LYS A 65 -93.30 40.42 -1.21
C LYS A 65 -94.30 39.41 -1.75
N VAL A 66 -95.03 39.78 -2.78
CA VAL A 66 -96.09 38.96 -3.40
C VAL A 66 -95.93 38.94 -4.91
N VAL A 67 -96.49 37.93 -5.56
CA VAL A 67 -96.66 37.91 -7.02
C VAL A 67 -98.10 38.34 -7.30
N VAL A 68 -98.25 39.42 -8.06
CA VAL A 68 -99.55 39.96 -8.43
C VAL A 68 -99.78 39.72 -9.90
N THR A 69 -100.94 39.19 -10.25
CA THR A 69 -101.36 38.92 -11.62
C THR A 69 -102.65 39.67 -11.93
N ALA A 70 -102.59 40.55 -12.93
CA ALA A 70 -103.76 41.17 -13.53
C ALA A 70 -104.27 40.26 -14.65
N LEU A 71 -105.38 39.57 -14.40
CA LEU A 71 -106.00 38.72 -15.42
C LEU A 71 -106.47 39.57 -16.58
N GLN A 72 -106.11 39.20 -17.80
CA GLN A 72 -106.55 39.87 -19.02
C GLN A 72 -106.27 41.39 -19.01
N GLY A 73 -105.19 41.82 -18.33
CA GLY A 73 -104.84 43.24 -18.17
C GLY A 73 -105.84 44.07 -17.34
N ASN A 74 -106.74 43.45 -16.59
CA ASN A 74 -107.71 44.14 -15.74
C ASN A 74 -107.10 44.50 -14.37
N PHE A 75 -106.55 45.71 -14.26
CA PHE A 75 -105.93 46.19 -13.02
C PHE A 75 -106.89 46.48 -11.86
N ARG A 76 -108.21 46.33 -12.05
CA ARG A 76 -109.19 46.39 -10.95
C ARG A 76 -109.45 45.04 -10.28
N ASN A 77 -109.05 43.94 -10.92
CA ASN A 77 -109.23 42.60 -10.37
C ASN A 77 -107.88 41.87 -10.40
N LEU A 78 -107.18 41.94 -9.29
CA LEU A 78 -105.83 41.41 -9.13
C LEU A 78 -105.89 40.09 -8.36
N ILE A 79 -105.20 39.08 -8.89
CA ILE A 79 -104.91 37.86 -8.13
C ILE A 79 -103.56 38.04 -7.47
N VAL A 80 -103.52 37.87 -6.16
CA VAL A 80 -102.30 37.91 -5.38
C VAL A 80 -101.99 36.51 -4.90
N SER A 81 -100.81 36.03 -5.25
CA SER A 81 -100.23 34.82 -4.69
C SER A 81 -99.02 35.18 -3.87
N GLU A 82 -98.74 34.39 -2.83
CA GLU A 82 -97.50 34.53 -2.09
C GLU A 82 -96.31 34.43 -3.05
N SER A 83 -95.29 35.28 -2.85
CA SER A 83 -93.97 35.05 -3.44
C SER A 83 -93.46 33.67 -2.97
N ASN A 84 -92.48 33.06 -3.63
CA ASN A 84 -91.86 31.80 -3.19
C ASN A 84 -91.05 31.97 -1.86
N THR A 85 -91.69 32.46 -0.79
CA THR A 85 -91.20 32.50 0.60
C THR A 85 -90.76 31.12 1.07
N SER A 86 -91.30 30.04 0.49
CA SER A 86 -90.85 28.67 0.74
C SER A 86 -89.37 28.44 0.41
N VAL A 87 -88.81 29.09 -0.62
CA VAL A 87 -87.39 28.91 -0.98
C VAL A 87 -86.50 29.64 0.02
N GLU A 88 -86.83 30.89 0.37
CA GLU A 88 -86.08 31.63 1.40
C GLU A 88 -86.21 30.97 2.79
N ILE A 89 -87.39 30.47 3.17
CA ILE A 89 -87.60 29.74 4.43
C ILE A 89 -86.85 28.40 4.44
N LEU A 90 -86.80 27.65 3.33
CA LEU A 90 -85.97 26.44 3.25
C LEU A 90 -84.48 26.78 3.41
N THR A 91 -84.03 27.88 2.79
CA THR A 91 -82.63 28.31 2.88
C THR A 91 -82.29 28.74 4.32
N VAL A 92 -83.17 29.51 4.97
CA VAL A 92 -83.01 29.91 6.38
C VAL A 92 -83.07 28.71 7.33
N LYS A 93 -83.99 27.76 7.13
CA LYS A 93 -84.03 26.53 7.94
C LYS A 93 -82.76 25.69 7.77
N SER A 94 -82.27 25.55 6.54
CA SER A 94 -80.99 24.88 6.26
C SER A 94 -79.82 25.57 6.98
N LEU A 95 -79.78 26.90 6.98
CA LEU A 95 -78.77 27.67 7.71
C LEU A 95 -78.89 27.45 9.22
N VAL A 96 -80.10 27.50 9.79
CA VAL A 96 -80.35 27.26 11.22
C VAL A 96 -79.90 25.84 11.61
N THR A 97 -80.27 24.81 10.84
CA THR A 97 -79.82 23.45 11.11
C THR A 97 -78.29 23.30 11.00
N GLY A 98 -77.66 24.04 10.08
CA GLY A 98 -76.20 24.08 9.98
C GLY A 98 -75.55 24.71 11.21
N VAL A 99 -76.15 25.80 11.74
CA VAL A 99 -75.70 26.45 12.97
C VAL A 99 -75.85 25.53 14.18
N ASP A 100 -76.97 24.84 14.32
CA ASP A 100 -77.19 23.89 15.42
C ASP A 100 -76.18 22.74 15.38
N SER A 101 -75.91 22.21 14.17
CA SER A 101 -74.91 21.15 13.98
C SER A 101 -73.49 21.63 14.30
N LEU A 102 -73.13 22.84 13.85
CA LEU A 102 -71.84 23.46 14.19
C LEU A 102 -71.71 23.70 15.70
N ASN A 103 -72.78 24.10 16.37
CA ASN A 103 -72.77 24.32 17.82
C ASN A 103 -72.57 23.00 18.59
N ALA A 104 -73.22 21.92 18.15
CA ALA A 104 -73.02 20.59 18.73
C ALA A 104 -71.59 20.07 18.51
N GLU A 105 -71.01 20.28 17.33
CA GLU A 105 -69.61 19.94 17.05
C GLU A 105 -68.65 20.78 17.90
N PHE A 106 -68.94 22.06 18.11
CA PHE A 106 -68.13 22.95 18.93
C PHE A 106 -68.10 22.51 20.40
N GLU A 107 -69.24 22.21 21.00
CA GLU A 107 -69.29 21.67 22.37
C GLU A 107 -68.59 20.31 22.46
N SER A 108 -68.74 19.43 21.46
CA SER A 108 -68.02 18.15 21.43
C SER A 108 -66.50 18.33 21.34
N MET A 109 -66.02 19.31 20.55
CA MET A 109 -64.59 19.64 20.47
C MET A 109 -64.07 20.21 21.78
N LYS A 110 -64.82 21.08 22.44
CA LYS A 110 -64.48 21.64 23.75
C LYS A 110 -64.35 20.56 24.81
N ASP A 111 -65.30 19.62 24.89
CA ASP A 111 -65.24 18.49 25.82
C ASP A 111 -64.03 17.60 25.55
N LYS A 112 -63.74 17.29 24.27
CA LYS A 112 -62.54 16.52 23.89
C LYS A 112 -61.24 17.25 24.22
N SER A 113 -61.20 18.57 24.03
CA SER A 113 -60.03 19.37 24.36
C SER A 113 -59.77 19.36 25.86
N GLN A 114 -60.82 19.53 26.68
CA GLN A 114 -60.69 19.46 28.13
C GLN A 114 -60.24 18.07 28.59
N GLN A 115 -60.84 17.01 28.04
CA GLN A 115 -60.44 15.64 28.34
C GLN A 115 -58.97 15.37 27.96
N THR A 116 -58.51 15.91 26.83
CA THR A 116 -57.12 15.78 26.40
C THR A 116 -56.19 16.53 27.34
N GLU A 117 -56.54 17.75 27.76
CA GLU A 117 -55.78 18.52 28.72
C GLU A 117 -55.69 17.80 30.07
N ASP A 118 -56.80 17.31 30.61
CA ASP A 118 -56.83 16.54 31.86
C ASP A 118 -55.95 15.28 31.74
N THR A 119 -56.03 14.56 30.62
CA THR A 119 -55.20 13.38 30.37
C THR A 119 -53.71 13.72 30.30
N VAL A 120 -53.35 14.79 29.60
CA VAL A 120 -51.96 15.24 29.48
C VAL A 120 -51.43 15.70 30.84
N GLN A 121 -52.22 16.43 31.62
CA GLN A 121 -51.87 16.84 32.98
C GLN A 121 -51.67 15.62 33.90
N ASP A 122 -52.52 14.61 33.80
CA ASP A 122 -52.37 13.37 34.57
C ASP A 122 -51.17 12.54 34.11
N GLN A 123 -50.85 12.51 32.80
CA GLN A 123 -49.63 11.88 32.30
C GLN A 123 -48.37 12.60 32.79
N LEU A 124 -48.38 13.94 32.82
CA LEU A 124 -47.29 14.74 33.37
C LEU A 124 -47.10 14.50 34.87
N LYS A 125 -48.19 14.46 35.66
CA LYS A 125 -48.15 14.11 37.09
C LYS A 125 -47.65 12.68 37.36
N ASN A 126 -47.86 11.78 36.42
CA ASN A 126 -47.38 10.39 36.49
C ASN A 126 -45.97 10.21 35.90
N THR A 127 -45.32 11.28 35.43
CA THR A 127 -43.94 11.22 34.95
C THR A 127 -43.01 11.13 36.15
N ILE A 128 -42.49 9.92 36.38
CA ILE A 128 -41.53 9.64 37.44
C ILE A 128 -40.16 10.18 37.01
N ASN A 129 -39.67 11.22 37.68
CA ASN A 129 -38.29 11.67 37.52
C ASN A 129 -37.36 10.85 38.41
N THR A 130 -36.19 10.51 37.91
CA THR A 130 -35.14 9.86 38.71
C THR A 130 -33.99 10.83 38.96
N TRP A 131 -33.79 11.17 40.23
CA TRP A 131 -32.81 12.12 40.71
C TRP A 131 -31.55 11.39 41.19
N TYR A 132 -30.47 11.48 40.42
CA TYR A 132 -29.18 10.88 40.75
C TYR A 132 -28.33 11.86 41.57
N ARG A 133 -28.17 11.64 42.86
CA ARG A 133 -27.47 12.55 43.78
C ARG A 133 -26.56 11.79 44.76
N ASN A 134 -25.80 12.51 45.57
CA ASN A 134 -24.89 11.92 46.56
C ASN A 134 -25.44 12.20 47.97
N GLY A 135 -25.59 11.15 48.78
CA GLY A 135 -26.07 11.22 50.16
C GLY A 135 -27.58 11.08 50.30
N HIS A 136 -28.02 10.82 51.54
CA HIS A 136 -29.42 10.55 51.88
C HIS A 136 -30.34 11.74 51.53
N PRO A 137 -31.48 11.50 50.85
CA PRO A 137 -32.42 12.57 50.52
C PRO A 137 -33.18 13.05 51.76
N HIS A 138 -33.52 14.33 51.78
CA HIS A 138 -34.31 14.96 52.82
C HIS A 138 -35.33 15.91 52.17
N THR A 139 -36.35 16.33 52.92
CA THR A 139 -37.33 17.31 52.44
C THR A 139 -36.74 18.72 52.25
N TYR A 140 -35.58 19.00 52.87
CA TYR A 140 -34.92 20.31 52.84
C TYR A 140 -33.67 20.36 51.95
N ASN A 141 -33.31 19.26 51.27
CA ASN A 141 -32.22 19.25 50.31
C ASN A 141 -32.75 19.04 48.88
N TYR A 142 -31.96 19.44 47.89
CA TYR A 142 -32.32 19.28 46.50
C TYR A 142 -32.52 17.79 46.16
N PRO A 143 -33.57 17.40 45.41
CA PRO A 143 -34.52 18.26 44.68
C PRO A 143 -35.70 18.75 45.52
N ALA A 144 -36.03 18.08 46.63
CA ALA A 144 -37.22 18.38 47.41
C ALA A 144 -37.22 19.78 48.01
N SER A 145 -36.04 20.36 48.24
CA SER A 145 -35.89 21.75 48.66
C SER A 145 -36.54 22.75 47.72
N ASP A 146 -36.69 22.43 46.44
CA ASP A 146 -37.21 23.35 45.42
C ASP A 146 -38.75 23.29 45.31
N TRP A 147 -39.38 22.29 45.91
CA TRP A 147 -40.84 22.12 45.94
C TRP A 147 -41.42 22.86 47.15
N LYS A 148 -41.74 24.14 46.96
CA LYS A 148 -42.14 25.06 48.03
C LYS A 148 -43.63 24.95 48.35
N THR A 149 -44.47 24.71 47.36
CA THR A 149 -45.92 24.54 47.56
C THR A 149 -46.32 23.06 47.60
N ASP A 150 -47.51 22.77 48.10
CA ASP A 150 -48.00 21.39 48.14
C ASP A 150 -48.42 20.89 46.76
N GLU A 151 -48.83 21.77 45.85
CA GLU A 151 -49.04 21.44 44.43
C GLU A 151 -47.73 21.00 43.77
N GLU A 152 -46.61 21.67 44.05
CA GLU A 152 -45.30 21.28 43.56
C GLU A 152 -44.88 19.93 44.13
N LYS A 153 -45.01 19.71 45.44
CA LYS A 153 -44.68 18.40 46.06
C LYS A 153 -45.58 17.27 45.55
N GLN A 154 -46.85 17.56 45.26
CA GLN A 154 -47.81 16.62 44.70
C GLN A 154 -47.43 16.21 43.27
N ALA A 155 -46.94 17.16 42.46
CA ALA A 155 -46.49 16.90 41.09
C ALA A 155 -45.29 15.96 41.00
N HIS A 156 -44.52 15.83 42.09
CA HIS A 156 -43.35 14.97 42.19
C HIS A 156 -43.62 13.65 42.91
N ILE A 157 -44.88 13.31 43.24
CA ILE A 157 -45.20 12.01 43.84
C ILE A 157 -44.72 10.88 42.93
N ASN A 158 -44.12 9.86 43.54
CA ASN A 158 -43.47 8.73 42.90
C ASN A 158 -42.12 9.02 42.23
N ASP A 159 -41.63 10.26 42.23
CA ASP A 159 -40.24 10.55 41.86
C ASP A 159 -39.28 9.66 42.66
N ILE A 160 -38.20 9.27 42.01
CA ILE A 160 -37.17 8.39 42.56
C ILE A 160 -35.93 9.21 42.86
N TYR A 161 -35.33 9.00 44.02
CA TYR A 161 -34.01 9.53 44.35
C TYR A 161 -33.04 8.35 44.49
N TYR A 162 -31.97 8.35 43.71
CA TYR A 162 -30.90 7.36 43.80
C TYR A 162 -29.67 7.98 44.46
N ASP A 163 -29.34 7.50 45.67
CA ASP A 163 -28.09 7.85 46.33
C ASP A 163 -26.95 7.03 45.71
N LYS A 164 -26.16 7.68 44.86
CA LYS A 164 -25.01 7.05 44.18
C LYS A 164 -23.93 6.55 45.14
N ARG A 165 -23.89 7.05 46.39
CA ARG A 165 -22.88 6.66 47.38
C ARG A 165 -23.22 5.35 48.06
N THR A 166 -24.49 5.14 48.38
CA THR A 166 -24.96 3.97 49.13
C THR A 166 -25.66 2.94 48.24
N GLY A 167 -26.10 3.33 47.04
CA GLY A 167 -26.86 2.51 46.11
C GLY A 167 -28.34 2.38 46.47
N ILE A 168 -28.82 3.11 47.49
CA ILE A 168 -30.20 3.03 47.97
C ILE A 168 -31.10 3.96 47.15
N CYS A 169 -32.29 3.45 46.84
CA CYS A 169 -33.34 4.21 46.14
C CYS A 169 -34.41 4.66 47.13
N TYR A 170 -34.93 5.86 46.94
CA TYR A 170 -36.06 6.40 47.70
C TYR A 170 -37.15 6.85 46.74
N ARG A 171 -38.41 6.75 47.16
CA ARG A 171 -39.59 7.26 46.45
C ARG A 171 -40.17 8.44 47.21
N TRP A 172 -40.49 9.52 46.50
CA TRP A 172 -41.24 10.61 47.08
C TRP A 172 -42.70 10.19 47.26
N VAL A 173 -43.20 10.28 48.49
CA VAL A 173 -44.56 9.86 48.85
C VAL A 173 -45.23 10.88 49.76
N TYR A 174 -46.56 10.87 49.77
CA TYR A 174 -47.38 11.59 50.73
C TYR A 174 -47.93 10.61 51.77
N ASP A 175 -47.65 10.86 53.05
CA ASP A 175 -48.25 10.15 54.19
C ASP A 175 -49.65 10.72 54.45
N GLN A 176 -50.70 9.95 54.15
CA GLN A 176 -52.08 10.39 54.38
C GLN A 176 -52.42 10.55 55.86
N ASP A 177 -51.79 9.75 56.74
CA ASP A 177 -52.08 9.75 58.17
C ASP A 177 -51.40 10.92 58.89
N LYS A 178 -50.19 11.28 58.44
CA LYS A 178 -49.40 12.39 59.02
C LYS A 178 -49.52 13.71 58.26
N GLN A 179 -50.24 13.71 57.14
CA GLN A 179 -50.38 14.85 56.22
C GLN A 179 -49.05 15.50 55.85
N GLN A 180 -48.05 14.69 55.46
CA GLN A 180 -46.72 15.18 55.14
C GLN A 180 -46.09 14.42 53.97
N TYR A 181 -45.23 15.11 53.21
CA TYR A 181 -44.42 14.50 52.16
C TYR A 181 -43.04 14.10 52.68
N PHE A 182 -42.53 12.95 52.23
CA PHE A 182 -41.20 12.48 52.59
C PHE A 182 -40.64 11.48 51.57
N TRP A 183 -39.33 11.22 51.68
CA TRP A 183 -38.65 10.18 50.91
C TRP A 183 -38.77 8.84 51.64
N MET A 184 -39.42 7.87 51.01
CA MET A 184 -39.56 6.50 51.51
C MET A 184 -38.57 5.58 50.82
N GLU A 185 -37.80 4.82 51.59
CA GLU A 185 -36.85 3.85 51.02
C GLU A 185 -37.56 2.75 50.21
N ILE A 186 -37.00 2.44 49.04
CA ILE A 186 -37.44 1.32 48.20
C ILE A 186 -36.56 0.12 48.50
N VAL A 187 -37.20 -0.96 48.97
CA VAL A 187 -36.53 -2.23 49.31
C VAL A 187 -36.55 -3.26 48.17
N ASP A 188 -37.13 -2.92 47.01
CA ASP A 188 -37.23 -3.82 45.85
C ASP A 188 -35.89 -3.95 45.12
N ALA A 189 -35.29 -5.15 45.19
CA ALA A 189 -34.00 -5.46 44.59
C ALA A 189 -33.98 -5.37 43.05
N GLY A 190 -35.11 -5.56 42.37
CA GLY A 190 -35.21 -5.47 40.91
C GLY A 190 -35.05 -4.03 40.40
N VAL A 191 -35.68 -3.08 41.09
CA VAL A 191 -35.55 -1.64 40.80
C VAL A 191 -34.13 -1.15 41.08
N ILE A 192 -33.53 -1.59 42.19
CA ILE A 192 -32.16 -1.25 42.56
C ILE A 192 -31.16 -1.76 41.51
N ASN A 193 -31.30 -3.01 41.06
CA ASN A 193 -30.42 -3.58 40.03
C ASN A 193 -30.58 -2.86 38.68
N ALA A 194 -31.81 -2.57 38.25
CA ALA A 194 -32.04 -1.87 36.99
C ALA A 194 -31.41 -0.47 36.97
N LEU A 195 -31.52 0.29 38.06
CA LEU A 195 -30.92 1.62 38.18
C LEU A 195 -29.39 1.58 38.31
N SER A 196 -28.85 0.58 39.00
CA SER A 196 -27.41 0.32 39.08
C SER A 196 -26.82 -0.04 37.70
N MET A 197 -27.50 -0.91 36.95
CA MET A 197 -27.09 -1.28 35.59
C MET A 197 -27.17 -0.10 34.63
N ALA A 198 -28.23 0.72 34.71
CA ALA A 198 -28.35 1.94 33.91
C ALA A 198 -27.25 2.96 34.22
N THR A 199 -26.87 3.09 35.50
CA THR A 199 -25.75 3.94 35.94
C THR A 199 -24.44 3.43 35.37
N SER A 200 -24.16 2.13 35.51
CA SER A 200 -22.96 1.49 34.95
C SER A 200 -22.90 1.62 33.42
N ALA A 201 -24.03 1.44 32.73
CA ALA A 201 -24.12 1.58 31.28
C ALA A 201 -23.89 3.02 30.81
N ARG A 202 -24.40 4.02 31.56
CA ARG A 202 -24.12 5.44 31.30
C ARG A 202 -22.64 5.72 31.51
N ASP A 203 -22.07 5.28 32.62
CA ASP A 203 -20.67 5.56 32.96
C ASP A 203 -19.72 4.93 31.91
N LEU A 204 -19.98 3.69 31.49
CA LEU A 204 -19.28 3.03 30.37
C LEU A 204 -19.46 3.76 29.02
N ALA A 205 -20.64 4.33 28.77
CA ALA A 205 -20.88 5.14 27.57
C ALA A 205 -20.19 6.51 27.62
N THR A 206 -19.80 7.00 28.81
CA THR A 206 -19.04 8.23 29.02
C THR A 206 -17.54 8.01 28.87
N GLU A 207 -17.06 6.78 29.11
CA GLU A 207 -15.67 6.31 28.88
C GLU A 207 -15.34 6.06 27.38
N LYS A 208 -15.94 6.81 26.45
CA LYS A 208 -15.57 6.71 25.04
C LYS A 208 -14.20 7.33 24.82
N VAL A 209 -13.22 6.47 24.55
CA VAL A 209 -11.90 6.82 24.04
C VAL A 209 -12.04 7.77 22.84
N ARG A 210 -11.51 8.99 22.97
CA ARG A 210 -11.50 10.01 21.91
C ARG A 210 -10.32 9.80 20.98
N VAL A 211 -10.47 10.19 19.72
CA VAL A 211 -9.39 10.15 18.72
C VAL A 211 -9.15 11.57 18.20
N PHE A 212 -7.95 12.08 18.44
CA PHE A 212 -7.48 13.39 18.01
C PHE A 212 -6.63 13.28 16.74
N THR A 213 -6.91 14.10 15.74
CA THR A 213 -6.11 14.23 14.51
C THR A 213 -5.26 15.51 14.48
N ASN A 214 -5.54 16.44 15.40
CA ASN A 214 -4.77 17.65 15.68
C ASN A 214 -4.30 17.64 17.13
N THR A 215 -3.46 18.59 17.55
CA THR A 215 -3.05 18.74 18.96
C THR A 215 -4.26 18.72 19.90
N PRO A 216 -4.34 17.78 20.86
CA PRO A 216 -5.49 17.64 21.75
C PRO A 216 -5.74 18.92 22.55
N THR A 217 -7.01 19.22 22.77
CA THR A 217 -7.44 20.29 23.69
C THR A 217 -8.07 19.64 24.92
N VAL A 218 -7.81 20.18 26.11
CA VAL A 218 -8.48 19.71 27.33
C VAL A 218 -10.01 19.85 27.21
N PRO A 219 -10.80 18.95 27.82
CA PRO A 219 -10.38 17.79 28.59
C PRO A 219 -10.05 16.57 27.70
N TYR A 220 -9.17 15.71 28.20
CA TYR A 220 -8.85 14.41 27.60
C TYR A 220 -8.62 13.37 28.70
N ASP A 221 -8.93 12.12 28.40
CA ASP A 221 -8.90 11.01 29.36
C ASP A 221 -7.75 10.05 29.05
N VAL A 222 -7.32 9.28 30.05
CA VAL A 222 -6.37 8.19 29.84
C VAL A 222 -6.94 7.24 28.78
N ASN A 223 -6.08 6.79 27.87
CA ASN A 223 -6.36 5.97 26.70
C ASN A 223 -6.91 6.71 25.47
N ASP A 224 -7.20 8.02 25.55
CA ASP A 224 -7.46 8.82 24.34
C ASP A 224 -6.30 8.67 23.33
N LEU A 225 -6.61 8.62 22.04
CA LEU A 225 -5.64 8.41 20.97
C LEU A 225 -5.35 9.71 20.22
N TRP A 226 -4.10 9.93 19.84
CA TRP A 226 -3.69 11.12 19.08
C TRP A 226 -2.75 10.75 17.93
N ILE A 227 -3.12 11.14 16.71
CA ILE A 227 -2.27 10.97 15.52
C ILE A 227 -1.40 12.22 15.38
N TYR A 228 -0.15 12.14 15.85
CA TYR A 228 0.79 13.26 15.82
C TYR A 228 1.57 13.32 14.51
N GLY A 229 1.44 14.42 13.76
CA GLY A 229 2.25 14.69 12.56
C GLY A 229 1.63 14.31 11.21
N GLY A 230 0.37 13.87 11.15
CA GLY A 230 -0.33 13.54 9.88
C GLY A 230 0.09 12.19 9.27
N VAL A 231 0.05 12.07 7.93
CA VAL A 231 0.43 10.82 7.22
C VAL A 231 1.95 10.61 7.33
N GLY A 232 2.36 9.56 8.06
CA GLY A 232 3.76 9.29 8.42
C GLY A 232 4.11 9.65 9.88
N GLY A 233 3.15 10.23 10.61
CA GLY A 233 3.24 10.51 12.04
C GLY A 233 3.07 9.29 12.94
N ALA A 234 3.45 9.39 14.21
CA ALA A 234 3.31 8.31 15.18
C ALA A 234 1.93 8.38 15.88
N LEU A 235 1.39 7.22 16.26
CA LEU A 235 0.20 7.15 17.09
C LEU A 235 0.61 7.29 18.56
N TYR A 236 -0.03 8.22 19.27
CA TYR A 236 0.13 8.44 20.70
C TYR A 236 -1.13 7.99 21.45
N ILE A 237 -0.93 7.57 22.70
CA ILE A 237 -1.97 7.26 23.66
C ILE A 237 -1.80 8.16 24.89
N CYS A 238 -2.90 8.72 25.37
CA CYS A 238 -2.93 9.52 26.59
C CYS A 238 -2.69 8.60 27.79
N ILE A 239 -1.66 8.91 28.58
CA ILE A 239 -1.30 8.21 29.81
C ILE A 239 -1.66 9.01 31.06
N THR A 240 -2.12 10.25 30.92
CA THR A 240 -2.53 11.12 32.04
C THR A 240 -3.71 11.99 31.63
N ALA A 241 -4.86 11.81 32.29
CA ALA A 241 -6.06 12.62 32.02
C ALA A 241 -5.88 14.08 32.46
N ARG A 242 -6.61 14.99 31.80
CA ARG A 242 -6.75 16.39 32.20
C ARG A 242 -8.18 16.88 32.11
N GLY A 243 -8.59 17.65 33.12
CA GLY A 243 -9.89 18.31 33.19
C GLY A 243 -9.97 19.64 32.42
N GLU A 244 -11.18 20.19 32.31
CA GLU A 244 -11.51 21.36 31.48
C GLU A 244 -10.75 22.66 31.82
N THR A 245 -10.24 22.80 33.04
CA THR A 245 -9.53 24.01 33.50
C THR A 245 -8.00 23.90 33.44
N GLU A 246 -7.48 22.71 33.12
CA GLU A 246 -6.05 22.46 33.03
C GLU A 246 -5.49 22.90 31.67
N LYS A 247 -4.17 22.80 31.50
CA LYS A 247 -3.51 23.09 30.22
C LYS A 247 -3.01 21.80 29.60
N TRP A 248 -3.19 21.68 28.29
CA TRP A 248 -2.57 20.59 27.53
C TRP A 248 -1.05 20.56 27.72
N THR A 249 -0.48 19.37 27.82
CA THR A 249 0.97 19.14 27.72
C THR A 249 1.26 17.86 26.96
N PHE A 250 2.36 17.86 26.22
CA PHE A 250 2.81 16.71 25.46
C PHE A 250 3.21 15.52 26.35
N SER A 251 3.68 15.78 27.57
CA SER A 251 4.12 14.73 28.51
C SER A 251 3.02 13.75 28.93
N ASP A 252 1.76 14.12 28.74
CA ASP A 252 0.62 13.24 29.03
C ASP A 252 0.40 12.19 27.93
N TRP A 253 1.17 12.24 26.83
CA TRP A 253 1.00 11.40 25.66
C TRP A 253 2.25 10.54 25.46
N ALA A 254 2.06 9.23 25.38
CA ALA A 254 3.12 8.27 25.08
C ALA A 254 2.93 7.68 23.68
N VAL A 255 4.01 7.32 22.99
CA VAL A 255 3.93 6.66 21.69
C VAL A 255 3.29 5.27 21.86
N ALA A 256 2.15 5.04 21.21
CA ALA A 256 1.40 3.78 21.23
C ALA A 256 1.93 2.76 20.21
N THR A 257 2.66 3.21 19.20
CA THR A 257 3.21 2.36 18.13
C THR A 257 4.72 2.24 18.22
N LYS A 258 5.22 1.01 18.36
CA LYS A 258 6.63 0.69 18.19
C LYS A 258 6.85 0.24 16.75
N TYR A 259 6.91 1.18 15.80
CA TYR A 259 7.44 0.84 14.47
C TYR A 259 8.92 0.46 14.63
N THR A 260 9.33 -0.63 13.98
CA THR A 260 10.72 -1.08 13.92
C THR A 260 11.63 0.11 13.66
N ASP A 261 12.52 0.42 14.58
CA ASP A 261 13.55 1.43 14.32
C ASP A 261 14.39 0.99 13.11
N ASP A 262 14.83 1.96 12.31
CA ASP A 262 15.60 1.69 11.09
C ASP A 262 17.00 1.11 11.39
N THR A 263 17.28 0.71 12.63
CA THR A 263 18.56 0.14 13.09
C THR A 263 19.03 -1.00 12.19
N THR A 264 18.14 -1.93 11.83
CA THR A 264 18.50 -3.05 10.96
C THR A 264 18.76 -2.59 9.52
N ALA A 265 17.98 -1.62 9.03
CA ALA A 265 18.17 -1.06 7.69
C ALA A 265 19.49 -0.28 7.59
N ASN A 266 19.79 0.55 8.58
CA ASN A 266 21.03 1.33 8.66
C ASN A 266 22.26 0.42 8.80
N ALA A 267 22.20 -0.62 9.64
CA ALA A 267 23.26 -1.62 9.73
C ALA A 267 23.48 -2.35 8.39
N ALA A 268 22.43 -2.60 7.60
CA ALA A 268 22.56 -3.17 6.28
C ALA A 268 23.24 -2.19 5.29
N VAL A 269 22.88 -0.91 5.33
CA VAL A 269 23.52 0.14 4.50
C VAL A 269 25.02 0.27 4.82
N GLU A 270 25.39 0.28 6.10
CA GLU A 270 26.80 0.32 6.51
C GLU A 270 27.58 -0.90 6.01
N ARG A 271 26.99 -2.10 6.12
CA ARG A 271 27.62 -3.34 5.62
C ARG A 271 27.81 -3.31 4.10
N VAL A 272 26.86 -2.75 3.36
CA VAL A 272 26.98 -2.59 1.89
C VAL A 272 28.11 -1.62 1.56
N GLY A 273 28.17 -0.44 2.21
CA GLY A 273 29.26 0.51 1.98
C GLY A 273 30.66 -0.05 2.31
N ALA A 274 30.76 -0.88 3.35
CA ALA A 274 32.00 -1.59 3.67
C ALA A 274 32.39 -2.62 2.60
N LEU A 275 31.41 -3.33 2.02
CA LEU A 275 31.64 -4.27 0.92
C LEU A 275 32.08 -3.56 -0.36
N GLU A 276 31.44 -2.43 -0.70
CA GLU A 276 31.83 -1.61 -1.86
C GLU A 276 33.28 -1.12 -1.74
N THR A 277 33.68 -0.68 -0.54
CA THR A 277 35.07 -0.27 -0.28
C THR A 277 36.04 -1.44 -0.43
N LYS A 278 35.70 -2.59 0.15
CA LYS A 278 36.52 -3.80 0.05
C LYS A 278 36.66 -4.29 -1.40
N GLU A 279 35.58 -4.26 -2.17
CA GLU A 279 35.61 -4.64 -3.59
C GLU A 279 36.54 -3.73 -4.39
N ALA A 280 36.50 -2.42 -4.15
CA ALA A 280 37.41 -1.48 -4.79
C ALA A 280 38.90 -1.77 -4.45
N ASP A 281 39.20 -2.07 -3.18
CA ASP A 281 40.54 -2.43 -2.73
C ASP A 281 41.02 -3.76 -3.33
N ASP A 282 40.16 -4.78 -3.34
CA ASP A 282 40.44 -6.09 -3.92
C ASP A 282 40.73 -5.96 -5.42
N VAL A 283 39.92 -5.19 -6.17
CA VAL A 283 40.15 -4.87 -7.59
C VAL A 283 41.47 -4.14 -7.80
N ALA A 284 41.80 -3.15 -6.97
CA ALA A 284 43.08 -2.45 -7.04
C ALA A 284 44.26 -3.38 -6.78
N SER A 285 44.14 -4.32 -5.83
CA SER A 285 45.17 -5.32 -5.54
C SER A 285 45.40 -6.27 -6.72
N LEU A 286 44.31 -6.72 -7.36
CA LEU A 286 44.35 -7.58 -8.54
C LEU A 286 45.04 -6.87 -9.70
N TRP A 287 44.74 -5.59 -9.92
CA TRP A 287 45.38 -4.80 -10.97
C TRP A 287 46.89 -4.66 -10.74
N ARG A 288 47.33 -4.37 -9.51
CA ARG A 288 48.77 -4.31 -9.18
C ARG A 288 49.47 -5.66 -9.41
N SER A 289 48.84 -6.76 -9.00
CA SER A 289 49.36 -8.11 -9.20
C SER A 289 49.50 -8.44 -10.69
N MET A 290 48.46 -8.13 -11.48
CA MET A 290 48.45 -8.37 -12.92
C MET A 290 49.52 -7.57 -13.67
N ASN A 291 49.75 -6.31 -13.28
CA ASN A 291 50.86 -5.53 -13.84
C ASN A 291 52.22 -6.08 -13.45
N GLY A 292 52.42 -6.49 -12.19
CA GLY A 292 53.66 -7.13 -11.77
C GLY A 292 53.95 -8.42 -12.55
N PHE A 293 52.91 -9.20 -12.88
CA PHE A 293 53.05 -10.35 -13.78
C PHE A 293 53.41 -9.92 -15.21
N ASN A 294 52.76 -8.88 -15.73
CA ASN A 294 53.01 -8.36 -17.07
C ASN A 294 54.43 -7.79 -17.22
N ASP A 295 54.97 -7.13 -16.20
CA ASP A 295 56.35 -6.62 -16.19
C ASP A 295 57.37 -7.77 -16.18
N ASN A 296 57.11 -8.82 -15.40
CA ASN A 296 57.97 -10.01 -15.35
C ASN A 296 58.02 -10.77 -16.69
N ILE A 297 56.89 -10.88 -17.39
CA ILE A 297 56.85 -11.47 -18.74
C ILE A 297 57.38 -10.51 -19.80
N GLY A 298 57.05 -9.23 -19.69
CA GLY A 298 57.46 -8.18 -20.63
C GLY A 298 58.98 -8.00 -20.70
N GLY A 299 59.71 -8.37 -19.64
CA GLY A 299 61.17 -8.37 -19.62
C GLY A 299 61.81 -9.37 -20.59
N PHE A 300 61.13 -10.45 -20.99
CA PHE A 300 61.63 -11.38 -22.01
C PHE A 300 60.95 -11.10 -23.35
N THR A 301 61.61 -10.30 -24.17
CA THR A 301 61.05 -9.86 -25.44
C THR A 301 61.20 -10.95 -26.51
N ASN A 302 60.41 -10.88 -27.58
CA ASN A 302 60.60 -11.73 -28.76
C ASN A 302 62.00 -11.58 -29.39
N LYS A 303 62.64 -10.42 -29.17
CA LYS A 303 64.03 -10.15 -29.57
C LYS A 303 65.01 -11.00 -28.74
N ASP A 304 64.80 -11.09 -27.43
CA ASP A 304 65.63 -11.91 -26.53
C ASP A 304 65.50 -13.39 -26.90
N TYR A 305 64.28 -13.89 -27.10
CA TYR A 305 64.03 -15.24 -27.60
C TYR A 305 64.79 -15.53 -28.91
N THR A 306 64.69 -14.61 -29.87
CA THR A 306 65.34 -14.75 -31.18
C THR A 306 66.87 -14.74 -31.05
N ALA A 307 67.42 -13.88 -30.19
CA ALA A 307 68.86 -13.80 -29.92
C ALA A 307 69.39 -15.08 -29.26
N THR A 308 68.72 -15.57 -28.21
CA THR A 308 69.07 -16.83 -27.56
C THR A 308 68.99 -18.00 -28.53
N LYS A 309 67.92 -18.07 -29.33
CA LYS A 309 67.75 -19.11 -30.35
C LYS A 309 68.89 -19.09 -31.37
N LYS A 310 69.29 -17.91 -31.87
CA LYS A 310 70.43 -17.77 -32.77
C LYS A 310 71.73 -18.25 -32.13
N GLN A 311 71.99 -17.84 -30.89
CA GLN A 311 73.21 -18.24 -30.18
C GLN A 311 73.28 -19.77 -29.97
N VAL A 312 72.14 -20.42 -29.67
CA VAL A 312 72.07 -21.88 -29.58
C VAL A 312 72.39 -22.55 -30.92
N TYR A 313 71.88 -22.02 -32.04
CA TYR A 313 72.22 -22.53 -33.37
C TYR A 313 73.70 -22.35 -33.71
N ASP A 314 74.27 -21.18 -33.44
CA ASP A 314 75.69 -20.91 -33.67
C ASP A 314 76.56 -21.86 -32.83
N ASN A 315 76.21 -22.04 -31.55
CA ASN A 315 76.89 -22.98 -30.66
C ASN A 315 76.79 -24.43 -31.16
N LYS A 316 75.63 -24.85 -31.65
CA LYS A 316 75.45 -26.19 -32.24
C LYS A 316 76.38 -26.40 -33.42
N SER A 317 76.45 -25.45 -34.36
CA SER A 317 77.32 -25.53 -35.53
C SER A 317 78.81 -25.59 -35.14
N ASN A 318 79.22 -24.80 -34.14
CA ASN A 318 80.58 -24.83 -33.62
C ASN A 318 80.93 -26.19 -32.98
N ILE A 319 79.99 -26.79 -32.24
CA ILE A 319 80.18 -28.13 -31.65
C ILE A 319 80.33 -29.19 -32.75
N GLU A 320 79.52 -29.13 -33.80
CA GLU A 320 79.62 -30.05 -34.95
C GLU A 320 80.96 -29.93 -35.67
N LYS A 321 81.45 -28.70 -35.87
CA LYS A 321 82.78 -28.46 -36.45
C LYS A 321 83.89 -29.00 -35.55
N ASN A 322 83.86 -28.69 -34.26
CA ASN A 322 84.85 -29.18 -33.31
C ASN A 322 84.88 -30.72 -33.26
N ALA A 323 83.72 -31.38 -33.36
CA ALA A 323 83.64 -32.83 -33.43
C ALA A 323 84.33 -33.39 -34.70
N SER A 324 84.14 -32.73 -35.85
CA SER A 324 84.84 -33.07 -37.10
C SER A 324 86.35 -32.89 -36.98
N ASP A 325 86.80 -31.75 -36.45
CA ASP A 325 88.22 -31.42 -36.30
C ASP A 325 88.92 -32.44 -35.35
N ILE A 326 88.26 -32.83 -34.25
CA ILE A 326 88.75 -33.88 -33.34
C ILE A 326 88.85 -35.23 -34.06
N SER A 327 87.92 -35.56 -34.95
CA SER A 327 87.97 -36.81 -35.72
C SER A 327 89.16 -36.82 -36.68
N SER A 328 89.42 -35.72 -37.39
CA SER A 328 90.58 -35.59 -38.27
C SER A 328 91.91 -35.68 -37.50
N LEU A 329 92.02 -34.97 -36.36
CA LEU A 329 93.21 -35.04 -35.51
C LEU A 329 93.48 -36.45 -34.96
N ARG A 330 92.43 -37.24 -34.71
CA ARG A 330 92.58 -38.65 -34.31
C ARG A 330 93.18 -39.49 -35.44
N THR A 331 92.70 -39.30 -36.68
CA THR A 331 93.26 -39.97 -37.86
C THR A 331 94.73 -39.59 -38.06
N ASP A 332 95.05 -38.28 -38.04
CA ASP A 332 96.44 -37.80 -38.20
C ASP A 332 97.36 -38.38 -37.13
N LEU A 333 96.89 -38.47 -35.88
CA LEU A 333 97.64 -39.06 -34.78
C LEU A 333 97.91 -40.56 -35.00
N ASP A 334 96.93 -41.32 -35.49
CA ASP A 334 97.08 -42.75 -35.73
C ASP A 334 97.99 -43.04 -36.94
N ASP A 335 97.94 -42.20 -37.97
CA ASP A 335 98.87 -42.24 -39.10
C ASP A 335 100.30 -41.94 -38.66
N ALA A 336 100.49 -40.90 -37.83
CA ALA A 336 101.80 -40.56 -37.27
C ALA A 336 102.38 -41.68 -36.41
N LYS A 337 101.56 -42.29 -35.53
CA LYS A 337 101.98 -43.46 -34.73
C LYS A 337 102.40 -44.64 -35.61
N THR A 338 101.64 -44.91 -36.67
CA THR A 338 101.97 -45.98 -37.63
C THR A 338 103.30 -45.69 -38.33
N ALA A 339 103.50 -44.45 -38.80
CA ALA A 339 104.72 -44.02 -39.46
C ALA A 339 105.94 -44.13 -38.53
N GLU A 340 105.82 -43.70 -37.27
CA GLU A 340 106.88 -43.79 -36.25
C GLU A 340 107.23 -45.26 -35.92
N SER A 341 106.22 -46.11 -35.73
CA SER A 341 106.40 -47.55 -35.53
C SER A 341 107.15 -48.20 -36.70
N ASN A 342 106.76 -47.87 -37.94
CA ASN A 342 107.44 -48.37 -39.14
C ASN A 342 108.90 -47.90 -39.22
N HIS A 343 109.16 -46.64 -38.89
CA HIS A 343 110.52 -46.09 -38.83
C HIS A 343 111.38 -46.81 -37.79
N TYR A 344 110.83 -47.06 -36.59
CA TYR A 344 111.53 -47.78 -35.52
C TYR A 344 111.86 -49.23 -35.94
N GLN A 345 110.93 -49.93 -36.58
CA GLN A 345 111.17 -51.27 -37.12
C GLN A 345 112.25 -51.27 -38.21
N ASP A 346 112.25 -50.27 -39.10
CA ASP A 346 113.28 -50.11 -40.13
C ASP A 346 114.67 -49.86 -39.56
N LEU A 347 114.76 -48.98 -38.57
CA LEU A 347 116.00 -48.70 -37.86
C LEU A 347 116.50 -49.97 -37.14
N THR A 348 115.60 -50.70 -36.48
CA THR A 348 115.92 -51.98 -35.81
C THR A 348 116.48 -53.01 -36.81
N ARG A 349 115.87 -53.14 -38.00
CA ARG A 349 116.36 -54.01 -39.07
C ARG A 349 117.74 -53.60 -39.57
N LYS A 350 117.95 -52.30 -39.82
CA LYS A 350 119.25 -51.74 -40.27
C LYS A 350 120.36 -51.98 -39.25
N ILE A 351 120.08 -51.74 -37.96
CA ILE A 351 121.02 -52.00 -36.86
C ILE A 351 121.37 -53.50 -36.78
N SER A 352 120.37 -54.37 -36.90
CA SER A 352 120.60 -55.83 -36.89
C SER A 352 121.48 -56.27 -38.05
N ALA A 353 121.24 -55.76 -39.26
CA ALA A 353 122.07 -56.04 -40.43
C ALA A 353 123.52 -55.53 -40.26
N ALA A 354 123.70 -54.32 -39.72
CA ALA A 354 125.02 -53.77 -39.41
C ALA A 354 125.77 -54.64 -38.37
N ASN A 355 125.08 -55.10 -37.32
CA ASN A 355 125.67 -56.00 -36.31
C ASN A 355 126.12 -57.34 -36.90
N THR A 356 125.35 -57.90 -37.84
CA THR A 356 125.77 -59.10 -38.59
C THR A 356 127.04 -58.84 -39.40
N ASN A 357 127.10 -57.72 -40.14
CA ASN A 357 128.29 -57.35 -40.92
C ASN A 357 129.53 -57.15 -40.02
N ILE A 358 129.39 -56.48 -38.88
CA ILE A 358 130.46 -56.30 -37.89
C ILE A 358 130.94 -57.66 -37.38
N SER A 359 130.02 -58.59 -37.12
CA SER A 359 130.37 -59.95 -36.68
C SER A 359 131.18 -60.70 -37.74
N THR A 360 130.78 -60.64 -39.01
CA THR A 360 131.53 -61.22 -40.14
C THR A 360 132.93 -60.61 -40.27
N LEU A 361 133.03 -59.28 -40.21
CA LEU A 361 134.33 -58.60 -40.25
C LEU A 361 135.23 -59.02 -39.10
N LYS A 362 134.68 -59.19 -37.90
CA LYS A 362 135.42 -59.68 -36.73
C LYS A 362 135.99 -61.08 -36.96
N THR A 363 135.21 -61.99 -37.57
CA THR A 363 135.69 -63.32 -37.98
C THR A 363 136.80 -63.22 -39.02
N ASN A 364 136.60 -62.44 -40.09
CA ASN A 364 137.61 -62.27 -41.13
C ASN A 364 138.94 -61.72 -40.57
N VAL A 365 138.87 -60.74 -39.67
CA VAL A 365 140.07 -60.19 -38.99
C VAL A 365 140.75 -61.27 -38.14
N SER A 366 139.97 -62.10 -37.44
CA SER A 366 140.51 -63.23 -36.67
C SER A 366 141.23 -64.24 -37.57
N ASP A 367 140.62 -64.59 -38.71
CA ASP A 367 141.21 -65.54 -39.67
C ASP A 367 142.49 -64.98 -40.29
N ILE A 368 142.48 -63.71 -40.71
CA ILE A 368 143.68 -63.01 -41.20
C ILE A 368 144.79 -63.03 -40.14
N ASN A 369 144.46 -62.69 -38.88
CA ASN A 369 145.44 -62.71 -37.79
C ASN A 369 146.03 -64.11 -37.58
N LYS A 370 145.22 -65.17 -37.72
CA LYS A 370 145.70 -66.56 -37.66
C LYS A 370 146.65 -66.87 -38.81
N THR A 371 146.27 -66.55 -40.05
CA THR A 371 147.14 -66.73 -41.23
C THR A 371 148.46 -65.99 -41.08
N ILE A 372 148.44 -64.72 -40.65
CA ILE A 372 149.67 -63.94 -40.39
C ILE A 372 150.54 -64.61 -39.32
N SER A 373 149.94 -65.14 -38.26
CA SER A 373 150.68 -65.83 -37.20
C SER A 373 151.34 -67.13 -37.68
N GLU A 374 150.81 -67.76 -38.73
CA GLU A 374 151.40 -68.94 -39.38
C GLU A 374 152.52 -68.58 -40.39
N ILE A 375 152.68 -67.30 -40.75
CA ILE A 375 153.80 -66.81 -41.59
C ILE A 375 155.04 -66.66 -40.70
N THR A 376 155.71 -67.78 -40.44
CA THR A 376 157.00 -67.82 -39.73
C THR A 376 158.11 -68.29 -40.66
N VAL A 377 159.35 -67.87 -40.39
CA VAL A 377 160.54 -68.35 -41.13
C VAL A 377 160.60 -69.88 -41.10
N ASP A 378 160.32 -70.47 -39.95
CA ASP A 378 160.31 -71.93 -39.76
C ASP A 378 159.31 -72.61 -40.70
N ASN A 379 158.09 -72.09 -40.85
CA ASN A 379 157.08 -72.66 -41.73
C ASN A 379 157.45 -72.52 -43.22
N PHE A 380 158.02 -71.38 -43.62
CA PHE A 380 158.52 -71.21 -45.00
C PHE A 380 159.65 -72.17 -45.33
N LEU A 381 160.61 -72.32 -44.42
CA LEU A 381 161.71 -73.26 -44.58
C LEU A 381 161.16 -74.68 -44.65
N ALA A 382 160.25 -75.07 -43.75
CA ALA A 382 159.64 -76.40 -43.76
C ALA A 382 158.94 -76.73 -45.09
N ALA A 383 158.23 -75.78 -45.70
CA ALA A 383 157.58 -75.97 -47.00
C ALA A 383 158.56 -76.22 -48.15
N LEU A 384 159.79 -75.69 -48.04
CA LEU A 384 160.90 -75.91 -48.98
C LEU A 384 161.73 -77.16 -48.64
N ASN A 385 161.31 -77.94 -47.63
CA ASN A 385 162.13 -78.97 -47.00
C ASN A 385 163.49 -78.42 -46.55
N LEU A 386 163.50 -77.25 -45.90
CA LEU A 386 164.68 -76.64 -45.30
C LEU A 386 164.47 -76.47 -43.79
N ALA A 387 165.56 -76.38 -43.03
CA ALA A 387 165.54 -75.94 -41.63
C ALA A 387 166.84 -75.20 -41.28
N VAL A 388 166.81 -74.42 -40.20
CA VAL A 388 168.02 -73.85 -39.58
C VAL A 388 168.48 -74.79 -38.47
N ASN A 389 169.73 -75.25 -38.51
CA ASN A 389 170.27 -76.10 -37.44
C ASN A 389 170.54 -75.28 -36.16
N THR A 390 170.92 -75.95 -35.06
CA THR A 390 171.25 -75.28 -33.79
C THR A 390 172.44 -74.31 -33.88
N ASN A 391 173.23 -74.39 -34.95
CA ASN A 391 174.37 -73.52 -35.22
C ASN A 391 173.98 -72.30 -36.09
N GLY A 392 172.72 -72.17 -36.51
CA GLY A 392 172.23 -71.06 -37.33
C GLY A 392 172.38 -71.24 -38.84
N GLU A 393 172.71 -72.44 -39.32
CA GLU A 393 172.99 -72.71 -40.75
C GLU A 393 171.78 -73.30 -41.48
N LEU A 394 171.62 -72.96 -42.77
CA LEU A 394 170.52 -73.44 -43.63
C LEU A 394 170.80 -74.87 -44.13
N CYS A 395 169.90 -75.81 -43.87
CA CYS A 395 170.07 -77.22 -44.19
C CYS A 395 168.90 -77.77 -45.01
N TYR A 396 169.17 -78.70 -45.94
CA TYR A 396 168.14 -79.43 -46.69
C TYR A 396 167.65 -80.65 -45.93
N ILE A 397 166.34 -80.84 -45.88
CA ILE A 397 165.65 -81.99 -45.32
C ILE A 397 165.33 -82.94 -46.48
N SER A 398 166.17 -83.97 -46.68
CA SER A 398 165.88 -84.98 -47.70
C SER A 398 164.61 -85.76 -47.36
N LYS A 399 163.62 -85.77 -48.28
CA LYS A 399 162.40 -86.58 -48.15
C LYS A 399 162.58 -88.05 -48.55
N ASP A 400 163.75 -88.41 -49.07
CA ASP A 400 164.18 -89.80 -49.21
C ASP A 400 165.71 -89.86 -49.07
N ASN A 401 166.16 -90.32 -47.91
CA ASN A 401 167.27 -91.25 -47.83
C ASN A 401 167.27 -91.88 -46.44
N SER A 402 166.98 -93.17 -46.42
CA SER A 402 167.84 -94.13 -45.73
C SER A 402 169.29 -93.65 -45.79
N GLU A 403 169.88 -93.36 -44.62
CA GLU A 403 171.30 -93.10 -44.35
C GLU A 403 172.01 -91.97 -45.13
N VAL A 404 172.60 -91.03 -44.38
CA VAL A 404 173.87 -90.40 -44.76
C VAL A 404 174.80 -90.41 -43.54
N ILE A 405 175.92 -91.11 -43.72
CA ILE A 405 177.16 -91.02 -42.94
C ILE A 405 177.82 -89.67 -43.33
N ILE A 406 178.37 -88.88 -42.41
CA ILE A 406 178.84 -89.17 -41.04
C ILE A 406 177.96 -88.47 -39.98
#